data_AF-A0A2N0MGG5-F1
#
_entry.id   AF-A0A2N0MGG5-F1
#
_cell.length_a   1.000
_cell.length_b   1.000
_cell.length_c   1.000
_cell.angle_alpha   90.00
_cell.angle_beta   90.00
_cell.angle_gamma   90.00
#
_symmetry.space_group_name_H-M   'P 1'
#
loop_
_entity.id
_entity.type
_entity.pdbx_description
1 polymer ?
#
loop_
_entity_poly.entity_id
_entity_poly.type
_entity_poly.pdbx_seq_one_letter_code
_entity_poly.pdbx_strand_id
1 'polypeptide(L)'
;MTIERRLSPEEDELRTKRAELDDIFDGLAQNELELETMNAEINSLFSTYNAAVLPKVAEAKGLRARIAQAIYVLDPTDTARSESQEARSSADEAEGGSPGDIVKITTCVTSINDCRASALEQQSLINEYFKGEYPANTLVEITALAEPEDRTCLR
;
A
#
# COMPACT_ATOMS: atom_id res chain seq x y z
N MET A 1 -8.19 -63.93 20.98
CA MET A 1 -7.02 -63.16 21.46
C MET A 1 -6.78 -62.03 20.49
N THR A 2 -7.19 -60.82 20.85
CA THR A 2 -6.87 -59.60 20.10
C THR A 2 -5.55 -59.07 20.63
N ILE A 3 -4.49 -59.22 19.84
CA ILE A 3 -3.18 -58.64 20.15
C ILE A 3 -3.30 -57.15 19.84
N GLU A 4 -3.39 -56.31 20.87
CA GLU A 4 -3.31 -54.87 20.72
C GLU A 4 -1.88 -54.49 20.32
N ARG A 5 -1.70 -54.01 19.09
CA ARG A 5 -0.42 -53.47 18.62
C ARG A 5 -0.17 -52.16 19.35
N ARG A 6 0.67 -52.17 20.38
CA ARG A 6 1.18 -50.94 20.99
C ARG A 6 2.15 -50.27 20.02
N LEU A 7 1.89 -49.01 19.69
CA LEU A 7 2.76 -48.19 18.87
C LEU A 7 4.12 -48.05 19.57
N SER A 8 5.20 -48.01 18.79
CA SER A 8 6.51 -47.61 19.33
C SER A 8 6.39 -46.18 19.88
N PRO A 9 7.14 -45.81 20.94
CA PRO A 9 7.23 -44.42 21.39
C PRO A 9 7.49 -43.42 20.25
N GLU A 10 8.30 -43.83 19.25
CA GLU A 10 8.60 -43.03 18.06
C GLU A 10 7.39 -42.91 17.13
N GLU A 11 6.58 -43.98 16.99
CA GLU A 11 5.37 -43.96 16.15
C GLU A 11 4.27 -43.09 16.79
N ASP A 12 4.15 -43.09 18.13
CA ASP A 12 3.23 -42.22 18.86
C ASP A 12 3.64 -40.74 18.79
N GLU A 13 4.95 -40.46 18.91
CA GLU A 13 5.49 -39.11 18.75
C GLU A 13 5.29 -38.60 17.32
N LEU A 14 5.61 -39.41 16.30
CA LEU A 14 5.38 -39.07 14.89
C LEU A 14 3.91 -38.77 14.61
N ARG A 15 2.99 -39.56 15.17
CA ARG A 15 1.56 -39.33 15.02
C ARG A 15 1.13 -38.00 15.65
N THR A 16 1.66 -37.69 16.83
CA THR A 16 1.39 -36.41 17.52
C THR A 16 1.92 -35.24 16.70
N LYS A 17 3.16 -35.33 16.22
CA LYS A 17 3.78 -34.31 15.37
C LYS A 17 3.04 -34.12 14.05
N ARG A 18 2.49 -35.20 13.48
CA ARG A 18 1.68 -35.11 12.27
C ARG A 18 0.39 -34.32 12.53
N ALA A 19 -0.30 -34.59 13.63
CA ALA A 19 -1.48 -33.83 14.01
C ALA A 19 -1.16 -32.35 14.27
N GLU A 20 -0.06 -32.06 14.99
CA GLU A 20 0.40 -30.68 15.20
C GLU A 20 0.70 -29.96 13.87
N LEU A 21 1.33 -30.65 12.91
CA LEU A 21 1.60 -30.07 11.59
C LEU A 21 0.32 -29.81 10.81
N ASP A 22 -0.62 -30.76 10.81
CA ASP A 22 -1.91 -30.62 10.13
C ASP A 22 -2.67 -29.40 10.69
N ASP A 23 -2.70 -29.21 12.02
CA ASP A 23 -3.31 -28.05 12.66
C ASP A 23 -2.61 -26.72 12.27
N ILE A 24 -1.27 -26.72 12.16
CA ILE A 24 -0.51 -25.54 11.71
C ILE A 24 -0.81 -25.22 10.25
N PHE A 25 -0.89 -26.22 9.37
CA PHE A 25 -1.21 -26.01 7.95
C PHE A 25 -2.62 -25.45 7.76
N ASP A 26 -3.59 -25.94 8.52
CA ASP A 26 -4.96 -25.40 8.50
C ASP A 26 -4.98 -23.93 8.96
N GLY A 27 -4.22 -23.60 10.02
CA GLY A 27 -4.06 -22.23 10.48
C GLY A 27 -3.37 -21.32 9.45
N LEU A 28 -2.33 -21.81 8.77
CA LEU A 28 -1.64 -21.09 7.72
C LEU A 28 -2.56 -20.79 6.52
N ALA A 29 -3.32 -21.79 6.07
CA ALA A 29 -4.28 -21.64 4.99
C ALA A 29 -5.38 -20.62 5.32
N GLN A 30 -5.87 -20.63 6.57
CA GLN A 30 -6.85 -19.64 7.04
C GLN A 30 -6.26 -18.23 7.07
N ASN A 31 -5.03 -18.06 7.56
CA ASN A 31 -4.36 -16.76 7.58
C ASN A 31 -4.08 -16.21 6.17
N GLU A 32 -3.70 -17.06 5.22
CA GLU A 32 -3.50 -16.67 3.82
C GLU A 32 -4.81 -16.17 3.20
N LEU A 33 -5.92 -16.86 3.46
CA LEU A 33 -7.24 -16.44 3.01
C LEU A 33 -7.67 -15.08 3.61
N GLU A 34 -7.43 -14.88 4.91
CA GLU A 34 -7.73 -13.62 5.59
C GLU A 34 -6.88 -12.46 5.04
N LEU A 35 -5.60 -12.71 4.78
CA LEU A 35 -4.69 -11.73 4.19
C LEU A 35 -5.15 -11.32 2.79
N GLU A 36 -5.54 -12.29 1.95
CA GLU A 36 -6.05 -12.00 0.61
C GLU A 36 -7.40 -11.26 0.66
N THR A 37 -8.26 -11.61 1.60
CA THR A 37 -9.54 -10.91 1.83
C THR A 37 -9.30 -9.45 2.22
N MET A 38 -8.41 -9.19 3.19
CA MET A 38 -8.04 -7.84 3.59
C MET A 38 -7.41 -7.05 2.44
N ASN A 39 -6.55 -7.68 1.62
CA ASN A 39 -5.98 -7.05 0.43
C ASN A 39 -7.07 -6.61 -0.57
N ALA A 40 -8.06 -7.47 -0.81
CA ALA A 40 -9.20 -7.15 -1.67
C ALA A 40 -10.03 -5.99 -1.12
N GLU A 41 -10.31 -5.99 0.19
CA GLU A 41 -11.04 -4.91 0.86
C GLU A 41 -10.29 -3.58 0.79
N ILE A 42 -8.98 -3.58 1.06
CA ILE A 42 -8.12 -2.40 0.95
C ILE A 42 -8.14 -1.84 -0.47
N ASN A 43 -8.01 -2.70 -1.49
CA ASN A 43 -8.05 -2.28 -2.89
C ASN A 43 -9.41 -1.67 -3.27
N SER A 44 -10.50 -2.24 -2.76
CA SER A 44 -11.85 -1.72 -2.94
C SER A 44 -12.03 -0.34 -2.28
N LEU A 45 -11.52 -0.19 -1.05
CA LEU A 45 -11.52 1.08 -0.32
C LEU A 45 -10.74 2.16 -1.09
N PHE A 46 -9.52 1.86 -1.53
CA PHE A 46 -8.71 2.80 -2.32
C PHE A 46 -9.41 3.22 -3.61
N SER A 47 -10.00 2.26 -4.33
CA SER A 47 -10.74 2.55 -5.56
C SER A 47 -11.91 3.51 -5.30
N THR A 48 -12.68 3.26 -4.24
CA THR A 48 -13.81 4.10 -3.84
C THR A 48 -13.37 5.49 -3.39
N TYR A 49 -12.33 5.55 -2.55
CA TYR A 49 -11.74 6.79 -2.07
C TYR A 49 -11.23 7.65 -3.23
N ASN A 50 -10.43 7.08 -4.12
CA ASN A 50 -9.87 7.79 -5.27
C ASN A 50 -10.98 8.28 -6.21
N ALA A 51 -12.00 7.47 -6.47
CA ALA A 51 -13.16 7.89 -7.26
C ALA A 51 -13.89 9.11 -6.66
N ALA A 52 -13.91 9.23 -5.32
CA ALA A 52 -14.54 10.36 -4.63
C ALA A 52 -13.63 11.60 -4.50
N VAL A 53 -12.32 11.40 -4.35
CA VAL A 53 -11.35 12.47 -4.06
C VAL A 53 -10.74 13.07 -5.32
N LEU A 54 -10.39 12.26 -6.33
CA LEU A 54 -9.77 12.76 -7.56
C LEU A 54 -10.60 13.87 -8.25
N PRO A 55 -11.93 13.75 -8.41
CA PRO A 55 -12.72 14.81 -9.03
C PRO A 55 -12.66 16.12 -8.24
N LYS A 56 -12.60 16.06 -6.90
CA LYS A 56 -12.50 17.24 -6.04
C LYS A 56 -11.13 17.89 -6.14
N VAL A 57 -10.07 17.10 -6.27
CA VAL A 57 -8.71 17.61 -6.49
C VAL A 57 -8.61 18.30 -7.85
N ALA A 58 -9.19 17.71 -8.90
CA ALA A 58 -9.27 18.32 -10.22
C ALA A 58 -10.06 19.64 -10.19
N GLU A 59 -11.23 19.66 -9.55
CA GLU A 59 -12.03 20.88 -9.36
C GLU A 59 -11.25 21.97 -8.61
N ALA A 60 -10.60 21.62 -7.50
CA ALA A 60 -9.80 22.57 -6.71
C ALA A 60 -8.66 23.18 -7.53
N LYS A 61 -7.97 22.37 -8.34
CA LYS A 61 -6.91 22.85 -9.25
C LYS A 61 -7.48 23.74 -10.36
N GLY A 62 -8.64 23.40 -10.92
CA GLY A 62 -9.35 24.25 -11.88
C GLY A 62 -9.75 25.61 -11.29
N LEU A 63 -10.23 25.63 -10.05
CA LEU A 63 -10.53 26.86 -9.32
C LEU A 63 -9.27 27.69 -9.05
N ARG A 64 -8.16 27.05 -8.63
CA ARG A 64 -6.86 27.72 -8.45
C ARG A 64 -6.40 28.38 -9.74
N ALA A 65 -6.50 27.69 -10.89
CA ALA A 65 -6.13 28.23 -12.19
C ALA A 65 -6.96 29.48 -12.56
N ARG A 66 -8.28 29.44 -12.31
CA ARG A 66 -9.18 30.58 -12.54
C ARG A 66 -8.86 31.78 -11.65
N ILE A 67 -8.56 31.54 -10.37
CA ILE A 67 -8.20 32.60 -9.43
C ILE A 67 -6.86 33.23 -9.85
N ALA A 68 -5.84 32.41 -10.13
CA ALA A 68 -4.53 32.90 -10.55
C ALA A 68 -4.60 33.71 -11.86
N GLN A 69 -5.44 33.29 -12.82
CA GLN A 69 -5.72 34.06 -14.02
C GLN A 69 -6.36 35.42 -13.70
N ALA A 70 -7.37 35.43 -12.82
CA ALA A 70 -8.03 36.69 -12.43
C ALA A 70 -7.05 37.65 -11.75
N ILE A 71 -6.16 37.15 -10.89
CA ILE A 71 -5.08 37.94 -10.27
C ILE A 71 -4.18 38.54 -11.35
N TYR A 72 -3.71 37.74 -12.31
CA TYR A 72 -2.85 38.24 -13.40
C TYR A 72 -3.54 39.31 -14.27
N VAL A 73 -4.85 39.18 -14.53
CA VAL A 73 -5.61 40.20 -15.27
C VAL A 73 -5.72 41.51 -14.49
N LEU A 74 -5.87 41.43 -13.16
CA LEU A 74 -5.99 42.60 -12.29
C LEU A 74 -4.63 43.27 -12.02
N ASP A 75 -3.56 42.48 -11.89
CA ASP A 75 -2.20 42.91 -11.61
C ASP A 75 -1.18 42.11 -12.46
N PRO A 76 -0.89 42.57 -13.68
CA PRO A 76 -0.05 41.84 -14.63
C PRO A 76 1.45 41.98 -14.29
N THR A 77 1.87 41.25 -13.27
CA THR A 77 3.29 41.06 -12.92
C THR A 77 3.84 39.76 -13.51
N ASP A 78 5.17 39.67 -13.64
CA ASP A 78 5.82 38.41 -14.09
C ASP A 78 5.58 37.27 -13.11
N THR A 79 5.49 37.56 -11.81
CA THR A 79 5.13 36.58 -10.77
C THR A 79 3.71 36.06 -10.97
N ALA A 80 2.72 36.95 -11.10
CA ALA A 80 1.33 36.55 -11.33
C ALA A 80 1.15 35.80 -12.66
N ARG A 81 1.92 36.17 -13.69
CA ARG A 81 1.97 35.44 -14.96
C ARG A 81 2.47 34.00 -14.75
N SER A 82 3.58 33.83 -14.05
CA SER A 82 4.17 32.52 -13.77
C SER A 82 3.24 31.65 -12.93
N GLU A 83 2.63 32.20 -11.88
CA GLU A 83 1.66 31.51 -11.03
C GLU A 83 0.40 31.09 -11.81
N SER A 84 -0.11 31.97 -12.69
CA SER A 84 -1.24 31.64 -13.55
C SER A 84 -0.91 30.51 -14.54
N GLN A 85 0.30 30.51 -15.11
CA GLN A 85 0.77 29.45 -16.01
C GLN A 85 0.95 28.12 -15.26
N GLU A 86 1.57 28.14 -14.08
CA GLU A 86 1.76 26.94 -13.25
C GLU A 86 0.41 26.35 -12.82
N ALA A 87 -0.51 27.19 -12.32
CA ALA A 87 -1.82 26.73 -11.89
C ALA A 87 -2.64 26.13 -13.04
N ARG A 88 -2.51 26.69 -14.26
CA ARG A 88 -3.12 26.14 -15.46
C ARG A 88 -2.54 24.77 -15.83
N SER A 89 -1.21 24.65 -15.91
CA SER A 89 -0.58 23.35 -16.16
C SER A 89 -0.99 22.31 -15.11
N SER A 90 -1.04 22.69 -13.83
CA SER A 90 -1.46 21.80 -12.75
C SER A 90 -2.90 21.30 -12.92
N ALA A 91 -3.81 22.16 -13.41
CA ALA A 91 -5.20 21.81 -13.69
C ALA A 91 -5.33 20.87 -14.90
N ASP A 92 -4.60 21.15 -15.98
CA ASP A 92 -4.59 20.31 -17.20
C ASP A 92 -4.10 18.88 -16.89
N GLU A 93 -3.04 18.74 -16.07
CA GLU A 93 -2.55 17.43 -15.61
C GLU A 93 -3.58 16.69 -14.73
N ALA A 94 -4.42 17.41 -13.99
CA ALA A 94 -5.42 16.82 -13.12
C ALA A 94 -6.68 16.36 -13.87
N GLU A 95 -7.03 17.00 -14.99
CA GLU A 95 -8.09 16.52 -15.88
C GLU A 95 -7.67 15.27 -16.67
N GLY A 96 -6.37 15.08 -16.91
CA GLY A 96 -5.82 13.92 -17.61
C GLY A 96 -5.63 12.66 -16.74
N GLY A 97 -5.58 12.80 -15.42
CA GLY A 97 -5.33 11.69 -14.49
C GLY A 97 -6.58 10.83 -14.25
N SER A 98 -6.54 9.59 -14.71
CA SER A 98 -7.55 8.56 -14.42
C SER A 98 -7.18 7.77 -13.15
N PRO A 99 -8.15 7.09 -12.50
CA PRO A 99 -7.84 6.16 -11.41
C PRO A 99 -6.83 5.06 -11.79
N GLY A 100 -6.69 4.75 -13.08
CA GLY A 100 -5.70 3.79 -13.60
C GLY A 100 -4.26 4.33 -13.63
N ASP A 101 -4.08 5.66 -13.54
CA ASP A 101 -2.76 6.30 -13.48
C ASP A 101 -2.20 6.31 -12.04
N ILE A 102 -2.99 5.88 -11.05
CA ILE A 102 -2.56 5.75 -9.66
C ILE A 102 -1.75 4.46 -9.49
N VAL A 103 -0.47 4.63 -9.15
CA VAL A 103 0.40 3.51 -8.77
C VAL A 103 0.32 3.29 -7.26
N LYS A 104 -0.13 2.11 -6.84
CA LYS A 104 -0.02 1.68 -5.43
C LYS A 104 1.38 1.11 -5.18
N ILE A 105 2.11 1.70 -4.24
CA ILE A 105 3.38 1.17 -3.74
C ILE A 105 3.12 0.59 -2.35
N THR A 106 3.23 -0.74 -2.22
CA THR A 106 3.18 -1.41 -0.92
C THR A 106 4.60 -1.65 -0.44
N THR A 107 4.98 -1.06 0.69
CA THR A 107 6.29 -1.26 1.32
C THR A 107 6.11 -2.04 2.61
N CYS A 108 6.70 -3.24 2.68
CA CYS A 108 6.70 -4.04 3.90
C CYS A 108 7.79 -3.53 4.85
N VAL A 109 7.40 -3.18 6.08
CA VAL A 109 8.33 -2.73 7.12
C VAL A 109 8.39 -3.79 8.21
N THR A 110 9.56 -4.38 8.42
CA THR A 110 9.80 -5.40 9.46
C THR A 110 10.20 -4.80 10.82
N SER A 111 10.67 -3.55 10.83
CA SER A 111 11.04 -2.80 12.02
C SER A 111 10.67 -1.33 11.85
N ILE A 112 9.81 -0.82 12.74
CA ILE A 112 9.40 0.59 12.70
C ILE A 112 10.57 1.53 13.04
N ASN A 113 11.53 1.04 13.84
CA ASN A 113 12.71 1.81 14.21
C ASN A 113 13.63 2.02 12.99
N ASP A 114 13.79 0.99 12.17
CA ASP A 114 14.63 1.07 10.96
C ASP A 114 13.96 1.97 9.92
N CYS A 115 12.64 1.87 9.76
CA CYS A 115 11.89 2.77 8.88
C CYS A 115 12.02 4.25 9.32
N ARG A 116 12.00 4.53 10.63
CA ARG A 116 12.19 5.89 11.15
C ARG A 116 13.64 6.37 11.00
N ALA A 117 14.62 5.47 11.14
CA ALA A 117 16.03 5.82 10.98
C ALA A 117 16.36 6.30 9.55
N SER A 118 15.66 5.77 8.54
CA SER A 118 15.78 6.19 7.13
C SER A 118 14.94 7.41 6.75
N ALA A 119 14.36 8.15 7.70
CA ALA A 119 13.46 9.26 7.43
C ALA A 119 14.07 10.36 6.53
N LEU A 120 15.38 10.62 6.63
CA LEU A 120 16.06 11.63 5.80
C LEU A 120 16.20 11.19 4.33
N GLU A 121 16.45 9.91 4.09
CA GLU A 121 16.49 9.35 2.73
C GLU A 121 15.10 9.34 2.12
N GLN A 122 14.09 8.96 2.90
CA GLN A 122 12.68 9.03 2.47
C GLN A 122 12.26 10.46 2.13
N GLN A 123 12.65 11.45 2.94
CA GLN A 123 12.39 12.86 2.65
C GLN A 123 13.06 13.32 1.35
N SER A 124 14.27 12.84 1.08
CA SER A 124 14.99 13.17 -0.16
C SER A 124 14.27 12.62 -1.38
N LEU A 125 13.78 11.38 -1.32
CA LEU A 125 12.97 10.79 -2.38
C LEU A 125 11.63 11.51 -2.58
N ILE A 126 10.97 11.93 -1.50
CA ILE A 126 9.73 12.73 -1.58
C ILE A 126 9.99 14.07 -2.28
N ASN A 127 11.10 14.71 -1.95
CA ASN A 127 11.47 15.97 -2.61
C ASN A 127 11.81 15.76 -4.09
N GLU A 128 12.54 14.69 -4.42
CA GLU A 128 12.96 14.38 -5.80
C GLU A 128 11.76 14.02 -6.69
N TYR A 129 10.92 13.08 -6.26
CA TYR A 129 9.87 12.49 -7.11
C TYR A 129 8.50 13.15 -6.92
N PHE A 130 8.21 13.65 -5.73
CA PHE A 130 6.91 14.23 -5.39
C PHE A 130 6.98 15.75 -5.12
N LYS A 131 8.12 16.39 -5.40
CA LYS A 131 8.33 17.84 -5.27
C LYS A 131 7.98 18.36 -3.86
N GLY A 132 8.18 17.53 -2.83
CA GLY A 132 7.90 17.87 -1.44
C GLY A 132 6.44 17.69 -1.03
N GLU A 133 5.55 17.28 -1.94
CA GLU A 133 4.20 16.87 -1.59
C GLU A 133 4.21 15.44 -1.04
N TYR A 134 3.56 15.22 0.10
CA TYR A 134 3.42 13.87 0.64
C TYR A 134 2.37 13.10 -0.18
N PRO A 135 2.72 11.92 -0.73
CA PRO A 135 1.72 11.07 -1.38
C PRO A 135 0.72 10.58 -0.33
N ALA A 136 -0.52 10.33 -0.76
CA ALA A 136 -1.52 9.69 0.09
C ALA A 136 -1.00 8.29 0.49
N ASN A 137 -0.67 8.10 1.76
CA ASN A 137 -0.15 6.85 2.30
C ASN A 137 -1.03 6.31 3.43
N THR A 138 -0.88 5.01 3.71
CA THR A 138 -1.51 4.34 4.86
C THR A 138 -0.51 3.32 5.39
N LEU A 139 -0.26 3.34 6.70
CA LEU A 139 0.63 2.39 7.37
C LEU A 139 -0.22 1.42 8.17
N VAL A 140 -0.09 0.13 7.86
CA VAL A 140 -0.79 -0.96 8.54
C VAL A 140 0.26 -1.82 9.23
N GLU A 141 0.12 -2.01 10.54
CA GLU A 141 0.96 -2.91 11.32
C GLU A 141 0.37 -4.32 11.26
N ILE A 142 1.17 -5.30 10.85
CA ILE A 142 0.79 -6.71 10.83
C ILE A 142 1.72 -7.41 11.83
N THR A 143 1.15 -8.06 12.85
CA THR A 143 1.89 -8.66 13.97
C THR A 143 2.69 -9.90 13.60
N ALA A 144 2.43 -10.51 12.44
CA ALA A 144 3.22 -11.63 11.92
C ALA A 144 3.10 -11.72 10.39
N LEU A 145 4.23 -11.91 9.71
CA LEU A 145 4.27 -12.40 8.33
C LEU A 145 4.24 -13.94 8.41
N ALA A 146 3.38 -14.59 7.64
CA ALA A 146 3.47 -16.04 7.46
C ALA A 146 4.87 -16.39 6.95
N GLU A 147 5.55 -17.33 7.60
CA GLU A 147 6.88 -17.74 7.15
C GLU A 147 6.77 -18.35 5.73
N PRO A 148 7.67 -17.98 4.80
CA PRO A 148 7.63 -18.53 3.46
C PRO A 148 7.88 -20.03 3.53
N GLU A 149 7.00 -20.82 2.93
CA GLU A 149 7.25 -22.25 2.75
C GLU A 149 8.57 -22.43 2.01
N ASP A 150 9.54 -23.05 2.68
CA ASP A 150 10.81 -23.43 2.11
C ASP A 150 10.54 -24.35 0.91
N ARG A 151 10.52 -23.79 -0.30
CA ARG A 151 10.45 -24.54 -1.56
C ARG A 151 11.75 -25.33 -1.74
N THR A 152 11.88 -26.42 -1.01
CA THR A 152 12.80 -27.50 -1.31
C THR A 152 12.01 -28.73 -1.77
N CYS A 153 11.32 -28.55 -2.89
CA CYS A 153 10.97 -29.65 -3.79
C CYS A 153 11.80 -29.49 -5.06
N LEU A 154 13.04 -29.98 -5.05
CA LEU A 154 13.74 -30.42 -6.25
C LEU A 154 14.52 -31.71 -5.95
N ARG A 155 13.90 -32.80 -6.40
CA ARG A 155 14.36 -34.20 -6.58
C ARG A 155 14.37 -35.15 -5.40
#